data_AF-A0A4P7GXE3-F1
#
_entry.id   AF-A0A4P7GXE3-F1
#
_cell.length_a   1.000
_cell.length_b   1.000
_cell.length_c   1.000
_cell.angle_alpha   90.00
_cell.angle_beta   90.00
_cell.angle_gamma   90.00
#
_symmetry.space_group_name_H-M   'P 1'
#
loop_
_entity.id
_entity.type
_entity.pdbx_description
1 polymer ?
#
loop_
_entity_poly.entity_id
_entity_poly.type
_entity_poly.pdbx_seq_one_letter_code
_entity_poly.pdbx_strand_id
1 'polypeptide(L)'
;MVVSRSPRSRIPVEDKVRIVLSVLNGEMSVSEAARRRGVSAVAVSKWKQAFLEAGAKALEPRPSGPPGAQGSPEQRRLRIENEQLKLALAEATVQLRIWHHGAAYTDKVPSPTSKP
;
A
#
# COMPACT_ATOMS: atom_id res chain seq x y z
N MET A 1 -45.34 -12.88 12.09
CA MET A 1 -43.98 -13.43 12.29
C MET A 1 -42.97 -12.45 11.73
N VAL A 2 -42.23 -11.74 12.58
CA VAL A 2 -41.17 -10.84 12.14
C VAL A 2 -39.90 -11.68 12.02
N VAL A 3 -39.46 -11.95 10.78
CA VAL A 3 -38.21 -12.66 10.53
C VAL A 3 -37.07 -11.71 10.87
N SER A 4 -36.53 -11.85 12.09
CA SER A 4 -35.33 -11.16 12.53
C SER A 4 -34.14 -11.69 11.72
N ARG A 5 -33.67 -10.91 10.74
CA ARG A 5 -32.44 -11.22 10.01
C ARG A 5 -31.26 -10.97 10.94
N SER A 6 -30.63 -12.04 11.44
CA SER A 6 -29.33 -11.95 12.11
C SER A 6 -28.32 -11.17 11.25
N PRO A 7 -27.49 -10.29 11.85
CA PRO A 7 -26.47 -9.59 11.12
C PRO A 7 -25.54 -10.63 10.49
N ARG A 8 -25.40 -10.61 9.15
CA ARG A 8 -24.49 -11.51 8.44
C ARG A 8 -23.09 -11.26 8.96
N SER A 9 -22.64 -12.09 9.91
CA SER A 9 -21.27 -12.05 10.42
C SER A 9 -20.34 -12.20 9.23
N ARG A 10 -19.56 -11.16 8.95
CA ARG A 10 -18.59 -11.15 7.86
C ARG A 10 -17.59 -12.27 8.15
N ILE A 11 -17.45 -13.22 7.23
CA ILE A 11 -16.49 -14.33 7.40
C ILE A 11 -15.08 -13.76 7.55
N PRO A 12 -14.35 -14.10 8.64
CA PRO A 12 -12.96 -13.72 8.85
C PRO A 12 -12.06 -14.11 7.66
N VAL A 13 -10.91 -13.44 7.51
CA VAL A 13 -10.01 -13.70 6.38
C VAL A 13 -9.41 -15.11 6.48
N GLU A 14 -9.03 -15.52 7.69
CA GLU A 14 -8.44 -16.82 8.02
C GLU A 14 -9.40 -17.96 7.65
N ASP A 15 -10.69 -17.76 7.90
CA ASP A 15 -11.73 -18.73 7.55
C ASP A 15 -11.91 -18.83 6.03
N LYS A 16 -11.82 -17.72 5.30
CA LYS A 16 -11.84 -17.75 3.82
C LYS A 16 -10.65 -18.51 3.27
N VAL A 17 -9.46 -18.30 3.83
CA VAL A 17 -8.24 -19.02 3.44
C VAL A 17 -8.44 -20.52 3.65
N ARG A 18 -8.92 -20.94 4.84
CA ARG A 18 -9.19 -22.35 5.13
C ARG A 18 -10.18 -22.98 4.13
N ILE A 19 -11.27 -22.27 3.82
CA ILE A 19 -12.25 -22.72 2.83
C ILE A 19 -11.59 -22.89 1.44
N VAL A 20 -10.83 -21.90 0.99
CA VAL A 20 -10.16 -21.96 -0.32
C VAL A 20 -9.20 -23.14 -0.39
N LEU A 21 -8.40 -23.38 0.65
CA LEU A 21 -7.47 -24.50 0.70
C LEU A 21 -8.18 -25.86 0.65
N SER A 22 -9.25 -26.06 1.42
CA SER A 22 -10.04 -27.30 1.35
C SER A 22 -10.65 -27.54 -0.04
N VAL A 23 -11.09 -26.47 -0.71
CA VAL A 23 -11.61 -26.56 -2.09
C VAL A 23 -10.49 -26.88 -3.09
N LEU A 24 -9.30 -26.33 -2.91
CA LEU A 24 -8.13 -26.63 -3.76
C LEU A 24 -7.60 -28.05 -3.56
N ASN A 25 -7.63 -28.55 -2.32
CA ASN A 25 -7.27 -29.93 -1.97
C ASN A 25 -8.30 -30.97 -2.43
N GLY A 26 -9.47 -30.55 -2.90
CA GLY A 26 -10.56 -31.46 -3.30
C GLY A 26 -11.33 -32.08 -2.12
N GLU A 27 -11.07 -31.63 -0.88
CA GLU A 27 -11.78 -32.08 0.33
C GLU A 27 -13.27 -31.70 0.30
N MET A 28 -13.62 -30.62 -0.42
CA MET A 28 -15.00 -30.22 -0.66
C MET A 28 -15.14 -29.43 -1.95
N SER A 29 -16.35 -29.41 -2.51
CA SER A 29 -16.67 -28.58 -3.68
C SER A 29 -16.94 -27.12 -3.30
N VAL A 30 -16.83 -26.20 -4.27
CA VAL A 30 -17.23 -24.78 -4.12
C VAL A 30 -18.68 -24.66 -3.63
N SER A 31 -19.59 -25.45 -4.19
CA SER A 31 -21.01 -25.45 -3.85
C SER A 31 -21.27 -25.95 -2.42
N GLU A 32 -20.50 -26.95 -1.98
CA GLU A 32 -20.59 -27.46 -0.61
C GLU A 32 -20.07 -26.44 0.41
N ALA A 33 -18.91 -25.83 0.14
CA ALA A 33 -18.35 -24.78 0.97
C ALA A 33 -19.31 -23.59 1.12
N ALA A 34 -19.97 -23.19 0.02
CA ALA A 34 -20.95 -22.13 0.00
C ALA A 34 -22.15 -22.41 0.93
N ARG A 35 -22.73 -23.62 0.86
CA ARG A 35 -23.84 -24.05 1.72
C ARG A 35 -23.44 -24.08 3.20
N ARG A 36 -22.30 -24.70 3.54
CA ARG A 36 -21.83 -24.85 4.93
C ARG A 36 -21.57 -23.50 5.62
N ARG A 37 -21.27 -22.46 4.85
CA ARG A 37 -20.88 -21.13 5.37
C ARG A 37 -21.95 -20.05 5.12
N GLY A 38 -23.09 -20.40 4.53
CA GLY A 38 -24.17 -19.46 4.26
C GLY A 38 -23.79 -18.35 3.27
N VAL A 39 -22.90 -18.66 2.31
CA VAL A 39 -22.44 -17.71 1.27
C VAL A 39 -22.78 -18.23 -0.12
N SER A 40 -22.67 -17.37 -1.13
CA SER A 40 -22.88 -17.78 -2.52
C SER A 40 -21.67 -18.55 -3.06
N ALA A 41 -21.92 -19.49 -3.97
CA ALA A 41 -20.86 -20.22 -4.69
C ALA A 41 -19.95 -19.24 -5.45
N VAL A 42 -20.52 -18.16 -6.00
CA VAL A 42 -19.79 -17.08 -6.67
C VAL A 42 -18.77 -16.41 -5.72
N ALA A 43 -19.14 -16.17 -4.46
CA ALA A 43 -18.21 -15.58 -3.50
C ALA A 43 -17.01 -16.50 -3.21
N VAL A 44 -17.27 -17.80 -3.06
CA VAL A 44 -16.22 -18.81 -2.84
C VAL A 44 -15.33 -18.94 -4.07
N SER A 45 -15.90 -18.97 -5.28
CA SER A 45 -15.13 -18.95 -6.54
C SER A 45 -14.25 -17.72 -6.66
N LYS A 46 -14.77 -16.53 -6.29
CA LYS A 46 -13.99 -15.29 -6.30
C LYS A 46 -12.81 -15.33 -5.33
N TRP A 47 -12.98 -15.89 -4.13
CA TRP A 47 -11.88 -16.05 -3.18
C TRP A 47 -10.82 -17.02 -3.71
N LYS A 48 -11.26 -18.16 -4.29
CA LYS A 48 -10.35 -19.12 -4.91
C LYS A 48 -9.54 -18.47 -6.04
N GLN A 49 -10.18 -17.72 -6.92
CA GLN A 49 -9.52 -17.03 -8.02
C GLN A 49 -8.50 -16.02 -7.51
N ALA A 50 -8.89 -15.14 -6.58
CA ALA A 50 -7.99 -14.14 -6.01
C ALA A 50 -6.77 -14.78 -5.30
N PHE A 51 -6.97 -15.90 -4.60
CA PHE A 51 -5.90 -16.64 -3.95
C PHE A 51 -4.90 -17.21 -4.96
N LEU A 52 -5.39 -17.81 -6.05
CA LEU A 52 -4.54 -18.37 -7.11
C LEU A 52 -3.78 -17.27 -7.87
N GLU A 53 -4.44 -16.16 -8.21
CA GLU A 53 -3.79 -15.01 -8.88
C GLU A 53 -2.68 -14.41 -8.01
N ALA A 54 -2.96 -14.19 -6.72
CA ALA A 54 -1.96 -13.69 -5.79
C ALA A 54 -0.81 -14.68 -5.57
N GLY A 55 -1.12 -15.97 -5.48
CA GLY A 55 -0.13 -17.05 -5.38
C GLY A 55 0.78 -17.13 -6.60
N ALA A 56 0.21 -17.07 -7.81
CA ALA A 56 0.98 -17.05 -9.05
C ALA A 56 1.91 -15.83 -9.12
N LYS A 57 1.39 -14.65 -8.81
CA LYS A 57 2.18 -13.41 -8.77
C LYS A 57 3.32 -13.45 -7.74
N ALA A 58 3.10 -14.09 -6.59
CA ALA A 58 4.13 -14.25 -5.57
C ALA A 58 5.26 -15.20 -6.00
N LEU A 59 4.98 -16.12 -6.92
CA LEU A 59 5.95 -17.07 -7.47
C LEU A 59 6.67 -16.55 -8.72
N GLU A 60 6.24 -15.41 -9.29
CA GLU A 60 6.95 -14.77 -10.39
C GLU A 60 8.40 -14.48 -9.95
N PRO A 61 9.39 -14.77 -10.82
CA PRO A 61 10.80 -14.54 -10.50
C PRO A 61 10.99 -13.05 -10.20
N ARG A 62 11.28 -12.76 -8.93
CA ARG A 62 11.63 -11.40 -8.53
C ARG A 62 13.00 -11.09 -9.13
N PRO A 63 13.18 -9.96 -9.84
CA PRO A 63 14.50 -9.59 -10.33
C PRO A 63 15.47 -9.50 -9.15
N SER A 64 16.48 -10.36 -9.19
CA SER A 64 17.62 -10.33 -8.28
C SER A 64 18.36 -9.02 -8.52
N GLY A 65 18.26 -8.08 -7.59
CA GLY A 65 18.89 -6.77 -7.74
C GLY A 65 18.65 -5.88 -6.53
N PRO A 66 19.32 -4.70 -6.48
CA PRO A 66 19.13 -3.73 -5.41
C PRO A 66 17.65 -3.42 -5.20
N PRO A 67 17.22 -2.98 -4.00
CA PRO A 67 15.80 -2.70 -3.69
C PRO A 67 15.07 -1.79 -4.71
N GLY A 68 15.81 -0.96 -5.46
CA GLY A 68 15.31 -0.12 -6.54
C GLY A 68 15.03 -0.83 -7.88
N ALA A 69 15.47 -2.07 -8.06
CA ALA A 69 15.25 -2.88 -9.27
C ALA A 69 13.86 -3.55 -9.33
N GLN A 70 13.04 -3.38 -8.29
CA GLN A 70 11.71 -3.98 -8.21
C GLN A 70 10.65 -3.12 -8.91
N GLY A 71 9.69 -3.78 -9.55
CA GLY A 71 8.56 -3.13 -10.23
C GLY A 71 8.78 -2.95 -11.72
N SER A 72 7.75 -2.47 -12.43
CA SER A 72 7.83 -2.13 -13.86
C SER A 72 8.94 -1.08 -14.11
N PRO A 73 9.46 -0.96 -15.34
CA PRO A 73 10.42 0.10 -15.69
C PRO A 73 9.93 1.50 -15.28
N GLU A 74 8.64 1.75 -15.41
CA GLU A 74 7.98 2.98 -14.96
C GLU A 74 8.03 3.14 -13.44
N GLN A 75 7.70 2.11 -12.66
CA GLN A 75 7.78 2.15 -11.19
C GLN A 75 9.20 2.43 -10.69
N ARG A 76 10.22 1.89 -11.37
CA ARG A 76 11.62 2.17 -11.05
C ARG A 76 11.98 3.62 -11.35
N ARG A 77 11.59 4.14 -12.53
CA ARG A 77 11.80 5.54 -12.91
C ARG A 77 11.16 6.49 -11.91
N LEU A 78 9.89 6.23 -11.56
CA LEU A 78 9.14 7.04 -10.60
C LEU A 78 9.77 7.04 -9.22
N ARG A 79 10.35 5.92 -8.76
CA ARG A 79 11.06 5.88 -7.47
C ARG A 79 12.31 6.75 -7.48
N ILE A 80 13.11 6.66 -8.54
CA ILE A 80 14.32 7.48 -8.70
C ILE A 80 13.95 8.97 -8.71
N GLU A 81 12.95 9.34 -9.51
CA GLU A 81 12.43 10.71 -9.61
C GLU A 81 11.91 11.19 -8.24
N ASN A 82 11.17 10.35 -7.52
CA ASN A 82 10.65 10.70 -6.19
C ASN A 82 11.77 10.96 -5.17
N GLU A 83 12.83 10.16 -5.18
CA GLU A 83 13.99 10.38 -4.31
C GLU A 83 14.74 11.68 -4.68
N GLN A 84 14.90 11.97 -5.97
CA GLN A 84 15.48 13.25 -6.42
C GLN A 84 14.64 14.44 -5.96
N LEU A 85 13.31 14.36 -6.10
CA LEU A 85 12.39 15.41 -5.65
C LEU A 85 12.45 15.61 -4.13
N LYS A 86 12.57 14.53 -3.34
CA LYS A 86 12.74 14.63 -1.87
C LYS A 86 14.01 15.36 -1.50
N LEU A 87 15.12 15.06 -2.17
CA LEU A 87 16.41 15.73 -1.92
C LEU A 87 16.33 17.22 -2.25
N ALA A 88 15.81 17.56 -3.44
CA ALA A 88 15.63 18.95 -3.85
C ALA A 88 14.71 19.73 -2.89
N LEU A 89 13.62 19.09 -2.43
CA LEU A 89 12.72 19.68 -1.46
C LEU A 89 13.41 19.90 -0.10
N ALA A 90 14.21 18.94 0.37
CA ALA A 90 14.97 19.09 1.60
C ALA A 90 15.97 20.25 1.52
N GLU A 91 16.70 20.37 0.41
CA GLU A 91 17.62 21.48 0.16
C GLU A 91 16.91 22.83 0.14
N ALA A 92 15.82 22.96 -0.64
CA ALA A 92 15.02 24.18 -0.69
C ALA A 92 14.46 24.57 0.69
N THR A 93 14.03 23.57 1.48
CA THR A 93 13.53 23.79 2.86
C THR A 93 14.64 24.35 3.76
N VAL A 94 15.86 23.82 3.65
CA VAL A 94 17.03 24.32 4.40
C VAL A 94 17.37 25.75 3.98
N GLN A 95 17.39 26.04 2.67
CA GLN A 95 17.66 27.39 2.15
C GLN A 95 16.61 28.40 2.63
N LEU A 96 15.32 28.07 2.58
CA LEU A 96 14.24 28.91 3.10
C LEU A 96 14.42 29.17 4.61
N ARG A 97 14.76 28.14 5.39
CA ARG A 97 15.01 28.30 6.83
C ARG A 97 16.18 29.24 7.08
N ILE A 98 17.29 29.08 6.36
CA ILE A 98 18.46 29.98 6.48
C ILE A 98 18.08 31.40 6.10
N TRP A 99 17.37 31.60 5.00
CA TRP A 99 16.96 32.93 4.55
C TRP A 99 16.03 33.61 5.58
N HIS A 100 15.04 32.91 6.11
CA HIS A 100 14.18 33.43 7.17
C HIS A 100 14.95 33.76 8.47
N HIS A 101 15.92 32.92 8.87
CA HIS A 101 16.74 33.21 10.06
C HIS A 101 17.71 34.37 9.81
N GLY A 102 18.30 34.47 8.62
CA GLY A 102 19.19 35.55 8.21
C GLY A 102 18.47 36.89 8.11
N ALA A 103 17.26 36.92 7.54
CA ALA A 103 16.41 38.11 7.47
C ALA A 103 16.02 38.62 8.86
N ALA A 104 15.78 37.72 9.81
CA ALA A 104 15.52 38.07 11.21
C ALA A 104 16.76 38.63 11.94
N TYR A 105 17.97 38.40 11.42
CA TYR A 105 19.21 38.97 11.94
C TYR A 105 19.54 40.32 11.30
N THR A 106 19.33 40.50 9.99
CA THR A 106 19.58 41.79 9.30
C THR A 106 18.69 42.91 9.83
N ASP A 107 17.48 42.61 10.28
CA ASP A 107 16.54 43.59 10.84
C ASP A 107 16.94 44.06 12.26
N LYS A 108 17.88 43.37 12.91
CA LYS A 108 18.32 43.64 14.29
C LYS A 108 19.65 44.38 14.38
N VAL A 109 20.34 44.62 13.26
CA VAL A 109 21.63 45.32 13.24
C VAL A 109 21.40 46.75 12.74
N PRO A 110 21.53 47.80 13.58
CA PRO A 110 21.45 49.17 13.11
C PRO A 110 22.58 49.43 12.12
N SER A 111 22.25 49.92 10.93
CA SER A 111 23.25 50.32 9.95
C SER A 111 24.17 51.39 10.57
N PRO A 112 25.51 51.26 10.49
CA PRO A 112 26.41 52.34 10.86
C PRO A 112 26.18 53.49 9.87
N THR A 113 25.38 54.47 10.28
CA THR A 113 25.23 55.70 9.53
C THR A 113 26.54 56.48 9.66
N SER A 114 27.19 56.68 8.52
CA SER A 114 28.35 57.56 8.38
C SER A 114 28.09 58.90 9.04
N LYS A 115 29.09 59.42 9.75
CA LYS A 115 29.16 60.79 10.23
C LYS A 115 30.60 61.30 10.06
N PRO A 116 30.78 62.63 10.05
CA PRO A 116 30.04 63.67 9.33
C PRO A 116 30.85 64.20 8.13
#